data_AF-A0A080ZLG3-F1
#
_entry.id   AF-A0A080ZLG3-F1
#
_cell.length_a   1.000
_cell.length_b   1.000
_cell.length_c   1.000
_cell.angle_alpha   90.00
_cell.angle_beta   90.00
_cell.angle_gamma   90.00
#
_symmetry.space_group_name_H-M   'P 1'
#
loop_
_entity.id
_entity.type
_entity.pdbx_description
1 polymer ?
#
loop_
_entity_poly.entity_id
_entity_poly.type
_entity_poly.pdbx_seq_one_letter_code
_entity_poly.pdbx_strand_id
1 'polypeptide(L)'
;MVVVWRALSEAAEEFPGLNMDETGWCVIHAPTSDSDCSKDSTSTLVQACIRLTPMYHCKPCGSEQRRKLDQFMELSAKSVAEDNMEIEYMVERLLLDEALSTDGLAVDEEGNLALGGF
;
A
#
# COMPACT_ATOMS: atom_id res chain seq x y z
N MET A 1 -11.78 3.68 -5.76
CA MET A 1 -10.93 4.88 -5.54
C MET A 1 -9.61 4.69 -6.28
N VAL A 2 -8.99 5.75 -6.80
CA VAL A 2 -7.64 5.68 -7.39
C VAL A 2 -6.74 6.67 -6.63
N VAL A 3 -5.60 6.19 -6.13
CA VAL A 3 -4.58 7.00 -5.49
C VAL A 3 -3.36 7.01 -6.40
N VAL A 4 -2.78 8.18 -6.65
CA VAL A 4 -1.60 8.36 -7.50
C VAL A 4 -0.57 9.13 -6.70
N TRP A 5 0.70 8.73 -6.79
CA TRP A 5 1.79 9.41 -6.11
C TRP A 5 3.05 9.50 -6.96
N ARG A 6 3.90 10.44 -6.56
CA ARG A 6 5.25 10.61 -7.07
C ARG A 6 6.17 10.95 -5.90
N ALA A 7 7.31 10.29 -5.83
CA ALA A 7 8.32 10.53 -4.81
C ALA A 7 9.71 10.62 -5.45
N LEU A 8 10.56 11.47 -4.89
CA LEU A 8 11.96 11.55 -5.23
C LEU A 8 12.76 11.31 -3.95
N SER A 9 13.52 10.23 -3.91
CA SER A 9 14.29 9.81 -2.74
C SER A 9 15.78 9.85 -3.07
N GLU A 10 16.58 10.44 -2.18
CA GLU A 10 18.04 10.41 -2.29
C GLU A 10 18.58 9.24 -1.48
N ALA A 11 19.48 8.46 -2.07
CA ALA A 11 20.08 7.33 -1.39
C ALA A 11 21.15 7.81 -0.40
N ALA A 12 21.01 7.41 0.86
CA ALA A 12 21.96 7.77 1.91
C ALA A 12 23.25 6.93 1.82
N GLU A 13 24.34 7.51 2.33
CA GLU A 13 25.60 6.84 2.70
C GLU A 13 26.23 5.95 1.62
N GLU A 14 25.81 4.69 1.51
CA GLU A 14 26.43 3.62 0.72
C GLU A 14 26.29 3.82 -0.80
N PHE A 15 25.33 4.64 -1.22
CA PHE A 15 24.96 4.91 -2.61
C PHE A 15 25.05 6.41 -2.97
N PRO A 16 26.22 7.05 -2.82
CA PRO A 16 26.33 8.50 -2.99
C PRO A 16 26.01 8.93 -4.42
N GLY A 17 25.16 9.97 -4.54
CA GLY A 17 24.78 10.57 -5.82
C GLY A 17 23.77 9.76 -6.64
N LEU A 18 23.12 8.78 -6.00
CA LEU A 18 22.04 7.99 -6.57
C LEU A 18 20.71 8.44 -5.98
N ASN A 19 19.75 8.70 -6.86
CA ASN A 19 18.38 9.04 -6.49
C ASN A 19 17.42 7.99 -7.05
N MET A 20 16.22 7.91 -6.47
CA MET A 20 15.11 7.13 -6.97
C MET A 20 13.95 8.06 -7.31
N ASP A 21 13.57 8.11 -8.59
CA ASP A 21 12.30 8.70 -9.03
C ASP A 21 11.25 7.58 -9.05
N GLU A 22 10.33 7.68 -8.12
CA GLU A 22 9.22 6.76 -7.95
C GLU A 22 7.94 7.40 -8.48
N THR A 23 7.17 6.61 -9.23
CA THR A 23 5.81 6.97 -9.60
C THR A 23 4.94 5.74 -9.47
N GLY A 24 3.81 5.87 -8.78
CA GLY A 24 2.90 4.75 -8.59
C GLY A 24 1.45 5.17 -8.57
N TRP A 25 0.59 4.19 -8.73
CA TRP A 25 -0.83 4.32 -8.49
C TRP A 25 -1.40 3.04 -7.91
N CYS A 26 -2.46 3.17 -7.12
CA CYS A 26 -3.25 2.04 -6.68
C CYS A 26 -4.74 2.27 -6.96
N VAL A 27 -5.42 1.18 -7.30
CA VAL A 27 -6.87 1.12 -7.47
C VAL A 27 -7.43 0.32 -6.31
N ILE A 28 -8.34 0.94 -5.57
CA ILE A 28 -9.05 0.32 -4.46
C ILE A 28 -10.47 0.07 -4.93
N HIS A 29 -10.84 -1.21 -5.02
CA HIS A 29 -12.18 -1.66 -5.36
C HIS A 29 -12.97 -1.90 -4.09
N ALA A 30 -14.17 -1.33 -4.01
CA ALA A 30 -15.08 -1.61 -2.91
C ALA A 30 -15.53 -3.09 -2.98
N PRO A 31 -15.83 -3.72 -1.84
CA PRO A 31 -16.39 -5.06 -1.83
C PRO A 31 -17.68 -5.10 -2.66
N THR A 32 -17.78 -6.05 -3.59
CA THR A 32 -18.98 -6.24 -4.40
C THR A 32 -19.99 -7.07 -3.62
N SER A 33 -21.10 -6.45 -3.23
CA SER A 33 -22.25 -7.11 -2.62
C SER A 33 -23.10 -7.83 -3.69
N ASP A 34 -22.51 -8.77 -4.43
CA ASP A 34 -23.31 -9.65 -5.29
C ASP A 34 -24.00 -10.68 -4.39
N SER A 35 -25.34 -10.61 -4.34
CA SER A 35 -26.16 -11.27 -3.32
C SER A 35 -26.32 -12.78 -3.48
N ASP A 36 -25.53 -13.45 -4.32
CA ASP A 36 -25.65 -14.88 -4.55
C ASP A 36 -24.28 -15.57 -4.44
N CYS A 37 -24.17 -16.38 -3.39
CA CYS A 37 -23.16 -17.41 -3.13
C CYS A 37 -21.79 -16.97 -2.56
N SER A 38 -21.54 -17.52 -1.36
CA SER A 38 -20.29 -17.59 -0.58
C SER A 38 -20.02 -16.42 0.38
N LYS A 39 -19.74 -16.77 1.64
CA LYS A 39 -19.55 -15.88 2.80
C LYS A 39 -18.22 -15.10 2.78
N ASP A 40 -17.56 -15.01 1.63
CA ASP A 40 -16.19 -14.47 1.49
C ASP A 40 -16.14 -13.16 0.66
N SER A 41 -17.28 -12.60 0.27
CA SER A 41 -17.37 -11.45 -0.65
C SER A 41 -17.21 -10.06 0.00
N THR A 42 -16.67 -9.97 1.22
CA THR A 42 -16.42 -8.70 1.93
C THR A 42 -14.98 -8.19 1.83
N SER A 43 -14.16 -8.75 0.93
CA SER A 43 -12.75 -8.33 0.81
C SER A 43 -12.60 -7.09 -0.07
N THR A 44 -11.89 -6.07 0.45
CA THR A 44 -11.45 -4.91 -0.32
C THR A 44 -10.24 -5.30 -1.16
N LEU A 45 -10.35 -5.19 -2.49
CA LEU A 45 -9.23 -5.47 -3.39
C LEU A 45 -8.42 -4.21 -3.66
N VAL A 46 -7.13 -4.24 -3.31
CA VAL A 46 -6.15 -3.18 -3.62
C VAL A 46 -5.20 -3.68 -4.70
N GLN A 47 -5.09 -2.95 -5.81
CA GLN A 47 -4.14 -3.26 -6.88
C GLN A 47 -3.18 -2.08 -7.06
N ALA A 48 -1.89 -2.30 -6.85
CA ALA A 48 -0.86 -1.28 -6.99
C ALA A 48 0.04 -1.54 -8.21
N CYS A 49 0.45 -0.48 -8.89
CA CYS A 49 1.51 -0.50 -9.89
C CYS A 49 2.50 0.62 -9.58
N ILE A 50 3.77 0.28 -9.46
CA ILE A 50 4.83 1.18 -9.02
C ILE A 50 6.01 1.06 -9.99
N ARG A 51 6.48 2.21 -10.48
CA ARG A 51 7.67 2.33 -11.32
C ARG A 51 8.78 2.99 -10.52
N LEU A 52 9.88 2.27 -10.35
CA LEU A 52 11.11 2.75 -9.73
C LEU A 52 12.14 3.05 -10.81
N THR A 53 12.59 4.31 -10.88
CA THR A 53 13.61 4.74 -11.85
C THR A 53 14.84 5.28 -11.12
N PRO A 54 15.97 4.57 -11.18
CA PRO A 54 17.18 5.08 -10.58
C PRO A 54 17.74 6.21 -11.43
N MET A 55 18.12 7.31 -10.78
CA MET A 55 18.73 8.47 -11.41
C MET A 55 20.14 8.67 -10.86
N TYR A 56 21.11 8.75 -11.76
CA TYR A 56 22.50 9.02 -11.41
C TYR A 56 22.86 10.45 -11.82
N HIS A 57 23.46 11.21 -10.90
CA HIS A 57 23.93 12.56 -11.21
C HIS A 57 25.20 12.58 -12.09
N CYS A 58 25.88 11.43 -12.21
CA CYS A 58 27.09 11.26 -13.01
C CYS A 58 26.99 9.97 -13.83
N LYS A 59 27.53 9.95 -15.07
CA LYS A 59 27.52 8.72 -15.88
C LYS A 59 28.20 7.59 -15.10
N PRO A 60 27.56 6.41 -14.92
CA PRO A 60 28.19 5.29 -14.25
C PRO A 60 29.44 4.89 -15.03
N CYS A 61 30.61 5.12 -14.42
CA CYS A 61 31.90 4.86 -15.04
C CYS A 61 32.53 3.65 -14.31
N GLY A 62 32.43 2.47 -14.92
CA GLY A 62 33.04 1.24 -14.39
C GLY A 62 32.04 0.21 -13.84
N SER A 63 32.55 -0.99 -13.61
CA SER A 63 31.77 -2.16 -13.17
C SER A 63 31.22 -2.05 -11.75
N GLU A 64 31.97 -1.41 -10.83
CA GLU A 64 31.54 -1.24 -9.43
C GLU A 64 30.32 -0.35 -9.29
N GLN A 65 30.26 0.75 -10.06
CA GLN A 65 29.11 1.66 -10.01
C GLN A 65 27.84 0.98 -10.52
N ARG A 66 27.98 0.12 -11.53
CA ARG A 66 26.87 -0.68 -12.06
C ARG A 66 26.41 -1.72 -11.05
N ARG A 67 27.33 -2.42 -10.38
CA ARG A 67 26.98 -3.34 -9.29
C ARG A 67 26.24 -2.63 -8.15
N LYS A 68 26.68 -1.43 -7.76
CA LYS A 68 25.98 -0.61 -6.75
C LYS A 68 24.58 -0.20 -7.19
N LEU A 69 24.41 0.16 -8.46
CA LEU A 69 23.09 0.48 -9.03
C LEU A 69 22.15 -0.72 -8.96
N ASP A 70 22.63 -1.91 -9.35
CA ASP A 70 21.83 -3.13 -9.31
C ASP A 70 21.44 -3.48 -7.87
N GLN A 71 22.36 -3.36 -6.91
CA GLN A 71 22.09 -3.56 -5.48
C GLN A 71 21.07 -2.56 -4.94
N PHE A 72 21.19 -1.28 -5.29
CA PHE A 72 20.22 -0.27 -4.88
C PHE A 72 18.83 -0.55 -5.43
N MET A 73 18.73 -0.98 -6.69
CA MET A 73 17.45 -1.33 -7.32
C MET A 73 16.80 -2.53 -6.63
N GLU A 74 17.58 -3.56 -6.31
CA GLU A 74 17.10 -4.74 -5.59
C GLU A 74 16.58 -4.37 -4.20
N LEU A 75 17.35 -3.58 -3.44
CA LEU A 75 16.94 -3.09 -2.13
C LEU A 75 15.66 -2.23 -2.21
N SER A 76 15.59 -1.33 -3.18
CA SER A 76 14.42 -0.46 -3.37
C SER A 76 13.17 -1.26 -3.72
N ALA A 77 13.28 -2.23 -4.63
CA ALA A 77 12.17 -3.10 -5.00
C ALA A 77 11.69 -3.93 -3.81
N LYS A 78 12.63 -4.42 -2.98
CA LYS A 78 12.30 -5.16 -1.77
C LYS A 78 11.60 -4.27 -0.73
N SER A 79 12.12 -3.07 -0.48
CA SER A 79 11.52 -2.11 0.45
C SER A 79 10.07 -1.80 0.06
N VAL A 80 9.82 -1.50 -1.21
CA VAL A 80 8.46 -1.19 -1.70
C VAL A 80 7.52 -2.40 -1.53
N ALA A 81 8.01 -3.62 -1.70
CA ALA A 81 7.19 -4.82 -1.46
C ALA A 81 6.86 -5.00 0.02
N GLU A 82 7.82 -4.74 0.92
CA GLU A 82 7.62 -4.78 2.37
C GLU A 82 6.64 -3.69 2.83
N ASP A 83 6.79 -2.47 2.33
CA ASP A 83 5.90 -1.35 2.62
C ASP A 83 4.47 -1.63 2.17
N ASN A 84 4.28 -2.22 0.98
CA ASN A 84 2.94 -2.60 0.49
C ASN A 84 2.27 -3.63 1.41
N MET A 85 3.02 -4.63 1.88
CA MET A 85 2.51 -5.64 2.81
C MET A 85 2.14 -5.02 4.16
N GLU A 86 2.93 -4.07 4.66
CA GLU A 86 2.61 -3.34 5.89
C GLU A 86 1.35 -2.47 5.72
N ILE A 87 1.20 -1.79 4.59
CA ILE A 87 -0.01 -1.01 4.26
C ILE A 87 -1.24 -1.91 4.22
N GLU A 88 -1.17 -3.06 3.57
CA GLU A 88 -2.28 -4.04 3.53
C GLU A 88 -2.68 -4.48 4.95
N TYR A 89 -1.70 -4.79 5.80
CA TYR A 89 -1.94 -5.17 7.19
C TYR A 89 -2.57 -4.03 8.01
N MET A 90 -2.10 -2.79 7.85
CA MET A 90 -2.69 -1.64 8.52
C MET A 90 -4.12 -1.38 8.07
N VAL A 91 -4.41 -1.53 6.77
CA VAL A 91 -5.77 -1.38 6.22
C VAL A 91 -6.69 -2.45 6.80
N GLU A 92 -6.25 -3.71 6.85
CA GLU A 92 -7.02 -4.79 7.46
C GLU A 92 -7.35 -4.50 8.94
N ARG A 93 -6.37 -4.02 9.70
CA ARG A 93 -6.58 -3.65 11.11
C ARG A 93 -7.57 -2.52 11.31
N LEU A 94 -7.50 -1.48 10.48
CA LEU A 94 -8.48 -0.38 10.54
C LEU A 94 -9.91 -0.89 10.29
N LEU A 95 -10.09 -1.83 9.37
CA LEU A 95 -11.39 -2.46 9.11
C LEU A 95 -11.86 -3.33 10.30
N LEU A 96 -10.94 -4.05 10.95
CA LEU A 96 -11.25 -4.82 12.17
C LEU A 96 -11.66 -3.90 13.33
N ASP A 97 -10.95 -2.80 13.56
CA ASP A 97 -11.27 -1.84 14.61
C ASP A 97 -12.63 -1.17 14.36
N GLU A 98 -12.96 -0.83 13.11
CA GLU A 98 -14.28 -0.31 12.72
C GLU A 98 -15.38 -1.34 13.01
N ALA A 99 -15.21 -2.60 12.59
CA ALA A 99 -16.18 -3.66 12.85
C ALA A 99 -16.43 -3.87 14.35
N LEU A 100 -15.37 -3.91 15.17
CA LEU A 100 -15.48 -4.02 16.63
C LEU A 100 -16.17 -2.81 17.26
N SER A 101 -15.97 -1.60 16.71
CA SER A 101 -16.65 -0.40 17.19
C SER A 101 -18.16 -0.42 16.91
N THR A 102 -18.58 -1.10 15.83
CA THR A 102 -20.00 -1.24 15.45
C THR A 102 -20.72 -2.41 16.13
N ASP A 103 -19.99 -3.41 16.63
CA ASP A 103 -20.56 -4.63 17.26
C ASP A 103 -21.25 -4.34 18.61
N GLY A 104 -21.03 -3.16 19.20
CA GLY A 104 -21.71 -2.68 20.40
C GLY A 104 -23.02 -1.91 20.14
N LEU A 105 -23.41 -1.69 18.88
CA LEU A 105 -24.64 -0.98 18.51
C LEU A 105 -25.74 -2.00 18.20
N ALA A 106 -26.76 -2.08 19.06
CA ALA A 106 -27.95 -2.87 18.77
C ALA A 106 -28.73 -2.20 17.63
N VAL A 107 -29.18 -2.98 16.65
CA VAL A 107 -30.09 -2.52 15.59
C VAL A 107 -31.51 -2.93 16.00
N ASP A 108 -32.46 -2.00 16.00
CA ASP A 108 -33.86 -2.30 16.31
C ASP A 108 -34.55 -3.10 15.19
N GLU A 109 -35.77 -3.61 15.45
CA GLU A 109 -36.52 -4.42 14.46
C GLU A 109 -36.87 -3.62 13.19
N GLU A 110 -36.77 -2.29 13.24
CA GLU A 110 -36.99 -1.36 12.13
C GLU A 110 -35.71 -1.02 11.36
N GLY A 111 -34.54 -1.52 11.77
CA GLY A 111 -33.27 -1.33 11.07
C GLY A 111 -32.50 -0.06 11.44
N ASN A 112 -32.86 0.62 12.53
CA ASN A 112 -32.17 1.83 13.02
C ASN A 112 -31.18 1.51 14.14
N LEU A 113 -30.15 2.35 14.26
CA LEU A 113 -29.14 2.25 15.33
C LEU A 113 -29.79 2.59 16.69
N ALA A 114 -29.99 1.58 17.53
CA ALA A 114 -30.42 1.76 18.90
C ALA A 114 -29.20 2.05 19.79
N LEU A 115 -29.12 3.29 20.29
CA LEU A 115 -28.19 3.65 21.36
C LEU A 115 -28.64 2.93 22.64
N GLY A 116 -27.99 1.81 22.96
CA GLY A 116 -28.21 1.08 24.20
C GLY A 116 -27.92 1.98 25.41
N GLY A 117 -28.96 2.32 26.18
CA GLY A 117 -28.85 3.07 27.43
C GLY A 117 -28.24 2.22 28.53
N PHE A 118 -27.32 2.82 29.29
CA PHE A 118 -26.78 2.29 30.56
C PHE A 118 -27.86 2.11 31.62
#